data_AF-A0A3N5VA97-F1
#
_entry.id   AF-A0A3N5VA97-F1
#
_cell.length_a   1.000
_cell.length_b   1.000
_cell.length_c   1.000
_cell.angle_alpha   90.00
_cell.angle_beta   90.00
_cell.angle_gamma   90.00
#
_symmetry.space_group_name_H-M   'P 1'
#
loop_
_entity.id
_entity.type
_entity.pdbx_description
1 polymer ?
#
loop_
_entity_poly.entity_id
_entity_poly.type
_entity_poly.pdbx_seq_one_letter_code
_entity_poly.pdbx_strand_id
1 'polypeptide(L)'
;MDKEWPLMLSFLKEELDYTIRPGSPIFGYKLFYVDLSPWKLRLTDHTPLVWIKKSDLEEHSSHQLLESLQDIVREERLGRQTVLVQVDGDSEVVRKHISNQLHNFVLIGAEEQQKIVHSRRPTGELLDLISSQIPISHLAPYETNAPVVGSRFFGREFERDRILSNPDSNFLVLGIRRIGKTSLLREVKRLLGDKQAGGCVSYIDCSDLLTSADFVREVVRKLNPKELPRLEYQKYVFYFPDFLDRMRSMCKGKIILLLDEIDNLITLQRGDWELLRMLRAAANSGSCQLVIAGFREAMREHNLLDSPFYKFAQEVRLNEFTWKQAHDMIVTPMENLRIRFKNKDEIVGRIYEETAGHPNLIQYYCLILLRRLDQTGEREISPDKLIDVYLDEGFKSHLLTSFLLNTQNREKAIIYALLQKTDEDQLRSFSQAHMDAMLKKQGMVLLQHEMDEACNLLILSGVLHRKGRDYSFTSPVFMKVLQQTYDLKYLIRKVKEEGL
;
A
#
# COMPACT_ATOMS: atom_id res chain seq x y z
N MET A 1 37.35 2.21 20.49
CA MET A 1 37.00 0.86 19.99
C MET A 1 36.73 0.99 18.51
N ASP A 2 37.75 0.72 17.69
CA ASP A 2 37.58 0.73 16.24
C ASP A 2 36.52 -0.31 15.88
N LYS A 3 35.38 0.15 15.37
CA LYS A 3 34.37 -0.73 14.81
C LYS A 3 35.02 -1.33 13.58
N GLU A 4 35.45 -2.57 13.68
CA GLU A 4 35.93 -3.33 12.53
C GLU A 4 34.76 -3.49 11.54
N TRP A 5 34.84 -2.78 10.41
CA TRP A 5 33.84 -2.80 9.33
C TRP A 5 34.25 -3.82 8.26
N PRO A 6 33.29 -4.58 7.69
CA PRO A 6 33.57 -5.43 6.54
C PRO A 6 34.01 -4.60 5.33
N LEU A 7 34.94 -5.12 4.53
CA LEU A 7 35.58 -4.42 3.39
C LEU A 7 34.58 -3.81 2.39
N MET A 8 33.54 -4.57 2.02
CA MET A 8 32.49 -4.05 1.14
C MET A 8 31.72 -2.89 1.80
N LEU A 9 31.40 -2.98 3.10
CA LEU A 9 30.61 -1.94 3.77
C LEU A 9 31.40 -0.66 4.01
N SER A 10 32.69 -0.75 4.32
CA SER A 10 33.53 0.44 4.40
C SER A 10 33.58 1.15 3.05
N PHE A 11 33.76 0.41 1.95
CA PHE A 11 33.75 0.97 0.60
C PHE A 11 32.40 1.62 0.24
N LEU A 12 31.28 0.91 0.44
CA LEU A 12 29.94 1.47 0.15
C LEU A 12 29.67 2.76 0.94
N LYS A 13 30.14 2.83 2.18
CA LYS A 13 29.94 4.00 3.05
C LYS A 13 30.86 5.17 2.70
N GLU A 14 32.14 4.90 2.46
CA GLU A 14 33.17 5.93 2.29
C GLU A 14 33.23 6.46 0.85
N GLU A 15 33.07 5.60 -0.15
CA GLU A 15 33.24 5.96 -1.57
C GLU A 15 31.91 6.22 -2.28
N LEU A 16 30.81 5.62 -1.82
CA LEU A 16 29.49 5.73 -2.47
C LEU A 16 28.41 6.41 -1.62
N ASP A 17 28.77 6.92 -0.44
CA ASP A 17 27.89 7.64 0.49
C ASP A 17 26.62 6.85 0.90
N TYR A 18 26.70 5.51 0.96
CA TYR A 18 25.59 4.70 1.45
C TYR A 18 25.41 4.91 2.95
N THR A 19 24.15 5.08 3.37
CA THR A 19 23.81 5.10 4.79
C THR A 19 23.86 3.68 5.34
N ILE A 20 24.80 3.42 6.26
CA ILE A 20 24.94 2.11 6.93
C ILE A 20 24.89 2.28 8.45
N ARG A 21 24.00 1.52 9.09
CA ARG A 21 23.77 1.57 10.54
C ARG A 21 24.20 0.24 11.18
N PRO A 22 25.08 0.24 12.20
CA PRO A 22 25.42 -0.96 12.92
C PRO A 22 24.24 -1.41 13.80
N GLY A 23 23.87 -2.68 13.73
CA GLY A 23 22.91 -3.34 14.60
C GLY A 23 23.56 -3.91 15.86
N SER A 24 22.73 -4.38 16.80
CA SER A 24 23.21 -5.18 17.93
C SER A 24 23.70 -6.54 17.44
N PRO A 25 24.81 -7.08 17.97
CA PRO A 25 25.23 -8.44 17.65
C PRO A 25 24.20 -9.45 18.15
N ILE A 26 23.93 -10.49 17.36
CA ILE A 26 22.91 -11.52 17.66
C ILE A 26 23.50 -12.89 17.35
N PHE A 27 23.37 -13.83 18.29
CA PHE A 27 23.95 -15.18 18.21
C PHE A 27 25.44 -15.20 17.82
N GLY A 28 26.21 -14.20 18.24
CA GLY A 28 27.64 -14.07 17.93
C GLY A 28 27.96 -13.37 16.61
N TYR A 29 26.97 -13.17 15.73
CA TYR A 29 27.14 -12.50 14.44
C TYR A 29 26.97 -10.98 14.55
N LYS A 30 27.74 -10.25 13.74
CA LYS A 30 27.59 -8.80 13.59
C LYS A 30 26.51 -8.50 12.55
N LEU A 31 25.52 -7.69 12.95
CA LEU A 31 24.43 -7.24 12.10
C LEU A 31 24.65 -5.79 11.66
N PHE A 32 24.38 -5.50 10.39
CA PHE A 32 24.38 -4.17 9.81
C PHE A 32 23.07 -3.93 9.05
N TYR A 33 22.71 -2.67 8.88
CA TYR A 33 21.55 -2.24 8.10
C TYR A 33 22.00 -1.26 7.03
N VAL A 34 21.78 -1.61 5.76
CA VAL A 34 22.18 -0.83 4.60
C VAL A 34 20.94 -0.17 3.98
N ASP A 35 21.02 1.13 3.71
CA ASP A 35 19.98 1.83 2.97
C ASP A 35 20.05 1.53 1.48
N LEU A 36 19.16 0.65 1.01
CA LEU A 36 18.96 0.31 -0.39
C LEU A 36 17.62 0.82 -0.91
N SER A 37 16.94 1.67 -0.14
CA SER A 37 15.65 2.24 -0.51
C SER A 37 15.65 3.09 -1.80
N PRO A 38 16.75 3.78 -2.20
CA PRO A 38 16.79 4.55 -3.44
C PRO A 38 16.58 3.70 -4.69
N TRP A 39 16.83 2.38 -4.62
CA TRP A 39 16.67 1.47 -5.76
C TRP A 39 15.20 1.23 -6.11
N LYS A 40 14.23 1.68 -5.29
CA LYS A 40 12.79 1.50 -5.55
C LYS A 40 12.40 0.03 -5.79
N LEU A 41 13.12 -0.88 -5.13
CA LEU A 41 12.86 -2.32 -5.10
C LEU A 41 12.30 -2.71 -3.73
N ARG A 42 12.02 -3.99 -3.51
CA ARG A 42 11.65 -4.57 -2.21
C ARG A 42 12.81 -4.60 -1.20
N LEU A 43 13.70 -3.62 -1.28
CA LEU A 43 14.81 -3.36 -0.38
C LEU A 43 14.49 -2.06 0.37
N THR A 44 14.89 -1.97 1.63
CA THR A 44 14.47 -0.88 2.54
C THR A 44 15.64 0.01 2.93
N ASP A 45 15.34 1.08 3.65
CA ASP A 45 16.31 1.94 4.34
C ASP A 45 17.00 1.23 5.53
N HIS A 46 16.55 0.01 5.83
CA HIS A 46 17.07 -0.88 6.86
C HIS A 46 17.21 -2.30 6.28
N THR A 47 17.88 -2.45 5.14
CA THR A 47 18.09 -3.79 4.57
C THR A 47 19.12 -4.53 5.42
N PRO A 48 18.76 -5.68 6.03
CA PRO A 48 19.63 -6.37 6.98
C PRO A 48 20.78 -7.06 6.26
N LEU A 49 21.97 -6.96 6.85
CA LEU A 49 23.18 -7.63 6.41
C LEU A 49 23.86 -8.32 7.59
N VAL A 50 23.99 -9.64 7.50
CA VAL A 50 24.70 -10.46 8.48
C VAL A 50 26.12 -10.68 7.99
N TRP A 51 27.11 -10.39 8.83
CA TRP A 51 28.51 -10.63 8.53
C TRP A 51 28.99 -11.92 9.21
N ILE A 52 29.48 -12.86 8.40
CA ILE A 52 30.08 -14.13 8.82
C ILE A 52 31.59 -14.04 8.61
N LYS A 53 32.34 -14.11 9.71
CA LYS A 53 33.81 -14.05 9.67
C LYS A 53 34.38 -15.40 9.25
N LYS A 54 35.65 -15.38 8.83
CA LYS A 54 36.40 -16.59 8.52
C LYS A 54 36.50 -17.55 9.72
N SER A 55 36.65 -17.02 10.94
CA SER A 55 36.63 -17.82 12.18
C SER A 55 35.32 -18.60 12.34
N ASP A 56 34.20 -17.96 12.03
CA ASP A 56 32.86 -18.55 12.22
C ASP A 56 32.64 -19.71 11.25
N LEU A 57 33.20 -19.63 10.04
CA LEU A 57 33.19 -20.70 9.04
C LEU A 57 34.06 -21.90 9.44
N GLU A 58 35.13 -21.67 10.18
CA GLU A 58 36.05 -22.72 10.63
C GLU A 58 35.53 -23.42 11.91
N GLU A 59 34.82 -22.69 12.77
CA GLU A 59 34.28 -23.20 14.04
C GLU A 59 32.93 -23.94 13.89
N HIS A 60 32.11 -23.56 12.91
CA HIS A 60 30.74 -24.07 12.78
C HIS A 60 30.54 -24.87 11.50
N SER A 61 29.76 -25.95 11.60
CA SER A 61 29.29 -26.67 10.41
C SER A 61 28.31 -25.83 9.59
N SER A 62 28.21 -26.09 8.28
CA SER A 62 27.29 -25.38 7.39
C SER A 62 25.82 -25.43 7.84
N HIS A 63 25.41 -26.51 8.50
CA HIS A 63 24.07 -26.67 9.06
C HIS A 63 23.83 -25.73 10.24
N GLN A 64 24.78 -25.64 11.16
CA GLN A 64 24.70 -24.76 12.33
C GLN A 64 24.69 -23.28 11.93
N LEU A 65 25.45 -22.91 10.89
CA LEU A 65 25.40 -21.56 10.33
C LEU A 65 24.01 -21.23 9.78
N LEU A 66 23.38 -22.18 9.09
CA LEU A 66 22.04 -21.98 8.51
C LEU A 66 20.95 -21.90 9.60
N GLU A 67 21.02 -22.74 10.63
CA GLU A 67 20.15 -22.63 11.81
C GLU A 67 20.32 -21.27 12.49
N SER A 68 21.57 -20.84 12.70
CA SER A 68 21.86 -19.54 13.30
C SER A 68 21.28 -18.38 12.48
N LEU A 69 21.41 -18.43 11.15
CA LEU A 69 20.83 -17.42 10.26
C LEU A 69 19.28 -17.43 10.32
N GLN A 70 18.66 -18.61 10.40
CA GLN A 70 17.21 -18.70 10.57
C GLN A 70 16.75 -18.14 11.92
N ASP A 71 17.51 -18.37 12.98
CA ASP A 71 17.23 -17.84 14.31
C ASP A 71 17.38 -16.32 14.34
N ILE A 72 18.39 -15.74 13.68
CA ILE A 72 18.50 -14.28 13.48
C ILE A 72 17.25 -13.76 12.77
N VAL A 73 16.81 -14.42 11.69
CA VAL A 73 15.61 -14.00 10.93
C VAL A 73 14.35 -14.04 11.78
N ARG A 74 14.23 -15.02 12.69
CA ARG A 74 13.08 -15.14 13.60
C ARG A 74 13.12 -14.06 14.69
N GLU A 75 14.26 -13.90 15.35
CA GLU A 75 14.45 -12.96 16.47
C GLU A 75 14.22 -11.52 16.01
N GLU A 76 14.83 -11.12 14.89
CA GLU A 76 14.71 -9.77 14.32
C GLU A 76 13.47 -9.62 13.41
N ARG A 77 12.62 -10.65 13.31
CA ARG A 77 11.39 -10.66 12.50
C ARG A 77 11.62 -10.30 11.02
N LEU A 78 12.74 -10.74 10.45
CA LEU A 78 13.19 -10.46 9.09
C LEU A 78 12.58 -11.39 8.04
N GLY A 79 11.65 -12.28 8.40
CA GLY A 79 11.14 -13.34 7.50
C GLY A 79 10.46 -12.88 6.21
N ARG A 80 10.20 -11.58 6.05
CA ARG A 80 9.62 -10.97 4.83
C ARG A 80 10.58 -10.06 4.07
N GLN A 81 11.82 -9.96 4.52
CA GLN A 81 12.87 -9.11 3.94
C GLN A 81 13.94 -9.95 3.28
N THR A 82 14.61 -9.38 2.29
CA THR A 82 15.85 -9.93 1.74
C THR A 82 16.98 -9.65 2.72
N VAL A 83 17.67 -10.70 3.16
CA VAL A 83 18.82 -10.63 4.06
C VAL A 83 20.10 -10.85 3.28
N LEU A 84 21.00 -9.86 3.33
CA LEU A 84 22.32 -9.99 2.74
C LEU A 84 23.23 -10.76 3.72
N VAL A 85 24.00 -11.71 3.21
CA VAL A 85 24.93 -12.52 4.01
C VAL A 85 26.32 -12.33 3.43
N GLN A 86 27.14 -11.54 4.11
CA GLN A 86 28.50 -11.29 3.70
C GLN A 86 29.44 -12.31 4.36
N VAL A 87 30.28 -12.95 3.56
CA VAL A 87 31.14 -14.05 3.98
C VAL A 87 32.60 -13.77 3.59
N ASP A 88 33.51 -13.75 4.57
CA ASP A 88 34.94 -13.44 4.34
C ASP A 88 35.76 -14.63 3.78
N GLY A 89 35.21 -15.85 3.81
CA GLY A 89 35.88 -17.08 3.38
C GLY A 89 35.24 -17.77 2.18
N ASP A 90 35.45 -19.09 2.05
CA ASP A 90 34.88 -19.89 0.96
C ASP A 90 33.34 -19.91 1.07
N SER A 91 32.72 -19.25 0.10
CA SER A 91 31.28 -19.09 0.05
C SER A 91 30.56 -20.30 -0.58
N GLU A 92 31.26 -21.22 -1.24
CA GLU A 92 30.64 -22.40 -1.89
C GLU A 92 29.99 -23.34 -0.87
N VAL A 93 30.63 -23.49 0.30
CA VAL A 93 30.18 -24.36 1.39
C VAL A 93 28.80 -23.90 1.90
N VAL A 94 28.60 -22.59 2.00
CA VAL A 94 27.35 -21.97 2.44
C VAL A 94 26.33 -21.94 1.29
N ARG A 95 26.78 -21.65 0.06
CA ARG A 95 25.93 -21.53 -1.14
C ARG A 95 25.11 -22.81 -1.40
N LYS A 96 25.74 -23.99 -1.32
CA LYS A 96 25.07 -25.29 -1.56
C LYS A 96 23.92 -25.59 -0.60
N HIS A 97 23.95 -25.03 0.60
CA HIS A 97 22.94 -25.24 1.64
C HIS A 97 21.83 -24.17 1.60
N ILE A 98 22.18 -22.91 1.31
CA ILE A 98 21.22 -21.81 1.18
C ILE A 98 20.35 -21.96 -0.09
N SER A 99 20.94 -22.38 -1.21
CA SER A 99 20.25 -22.44 -2.51
C SER A 99 19.02 -23.37 -2.54
N ASN A 100 18.98 -24.37 -1.64
CA ASN A 100 17.94 -25.40 -1.64
C ASN A 100 16.74 -25.10 -0.72
N GLN A 101 16.83 -24.11 0.18
CA GLN A 101 15.84 -23.96 1.26
C GLN A 101 15.28 -22.55 1.45
N LEU A 102 15.96 -21.48 1.01
CA LEU A 102 15.63 -20.13 1.47
C LEU A 102 15.81 -19.05 0.38
N HIS A 103 14.71 -18.62 -0.23
CA HIS A 103 14.68 -17.56 -1.26
C HIS A 103 14.92 -16.12 -0.74
N ASN A 104 15.19 -15.96 0.56
CA ASN A 104 15.32 -14.64 1.19
C ASN A 104 16.76 -14.24 1.48
N PHE A 105 17.74 -15.14 1.34
CA PHE A 105 19.15 -14.83 1.58
C PHE A 105 19.89 -14.54 0.28
N VAL A 106 20.72 -13.50 0.29
CA VAL A 106 21.69 -13.22 -0.79
C VAL A 106 23.08 -13.39 -0.23
N LEU A 107 23.82 -14.34 -0.77
CA LEU A 107 25.20 -14.60 -0.38
C LEU A 107 26.16 -13.66 -1.12
N ILE A 108 27.05 -13.01 -0.39
CA ILE A 108 28.11 -12.14 -0.92
C ILE A 108 29.46 -12.69 -0.43
N GLY A 109 30.07 -13.56 -1.24
CA GLY A 109 31.35 -14.18 -0.94
C GLY A 109 32.52 -13.22 -1.10
N ALA A 110 33.71 -13.64 -0.66
CA ALA A 110 34.91 -12.82 -0.70
C ALA A 110 35.29 -12.37 -2.13
N GLU A 111 35.13 -13.25 -3.13
CA GLU A 111 35.39 -12.89 -4.54
C GLU A 111 34.39 -11.85 -5.06
N GLU A 112 33.10 -12.02 -4.75
CA GLU A 112 32.07 -11.06 -5.14
C GLU A 112 32.28 -9.69 -4.48
N GLN A 113 32.70 -9.65 -3.21
CA GLN A 113 33.07 -8.41 -2.53
C GLN A 113 34.21 -7.69 -3.28
N GLN A 114 35.27 -8.42 -3.65
CA GLN A 114 36.39 -7.85 -4.40
C GLN A 114 35.95 -7.33 -5.77
N LYS A 115 35.08 -8.06 -6.47
CA LYS A 115 34.50 -7.62 -7.75
C LYS A 115 33.69 -6.33 -7.61
N ILE A 116 32.87 -6.21 -6.56
CA ILE A 116 32.07 -5.00 -6.29
C ILE A 116 32.99 -3.81 -6.03
N VAL A 117 33.98 -3.95 -5.15
CA VAL A 117 34.88 -2.85 -4.76
C VAL A 117 35.76 -2.36 -5.92
N HIS A 118 36.22 -3.27 -6.79
CA HIS A 118 37.06 -2.91 -7.94
C HIS A 118 36.28 -2.56 -9.22
N SER A 119 34.95 -2.65 -9.19
CA SER A 119 34.13 -2.36 -10.37
C SER A 119 34.03 -0.87 -10.65
N ARG A 120 33.90 -0.51 -11.93
CA ARG A 120 33.51 0.85 -12.35
C ARG A 120 32.05 1.18 -12.06
N ARG A 121 31.24 0.15 -11.72
CA ARG A 121 29.82 0.26 -11.38
C ARG A 121 29.47 -0.59 -10.15
N PRO A 122 30.02 -0.30 -8.95
CA PRO A 122 29.83 -1.15 -7.78
C PRO A 122 28.36 -1.40 -7.40
N THR A 123 27.54 -0.35 -7.42
CA THR A 123 26.09 -0.43 -7.20
C THR A 123 25.41 -1.36 -8.22
N GLY A 124 25.84 -1.30 -9.48
CA GLY A 124 25.32 -2.16 -10.53
C GLY A 124 25.71 -3.63 -10.34
N GLU A 125 26.97 -3.90 -9.98
CA GLU A 125 27.43 -5.27 -9.69
C GLU A 125 26.72 -5.88 -8.48
N LEU A 126 26.50 -5.10 -7.40
CA LEU A 126 25.76 -5.57 -6.23
C LEU A 126 24.32 -5.93 -6.58
N LEU A 127 23.65 -5.08 -7.37
CA LEU A 127 22.30 -5.34 -7.85
C LEU A 127 22.25 -6.56 -8.76
N ASP A 128 23.18 -6.69 -9.70
CA ASP A 128 23.26 -7.82 -10.62
C ASP A 128 23.49 -9.12 -9.82
N LEU A 129 24.35 -9.11 -8.79
CA LEU A 129 24.56 -10.21 -7.86
C LEU A 129 23.27 -10.60 -7.10
N ILE A 130 22.56 -9.63 -6.55
CA ILE A 130 21.28 -9.88 -5.84
C ILE A 130 20.25 -10.50 -6.80
N SER A 131 20.09 -9.93 -8.00
CA SER A 131 19.14 -10.39 -9.02
C SER A 131 19.45 -11.77 -9.61
N SER A 132 20.70 -12.23 -9.47
CA SER A 132 21.13 -13.56 -9.91
C SER A 132 20.71 -14.67 -8.92
N GLN A 133 20.50 -14.31 -7.65
CA GLN A 133 20.19 -15.26 -6.57
C GLN A 133 18.71 -15.28 -6.20
N ILE A 134 17.98 -14.19 -6.48
CA ILE A 134 16.57 -14.04 -6.13
C ILE A 134 15.75 -13.76 -7.39
N PRO A 135 14.59 -14.43 -7.58
CA PRO A 135 13.68 -14.11 -8.67
C PRO A 135 13.31 -12.62 -8.73
N ILE A 136 13.24 -12.03 -9.92
CA ILE A 136 13.00 -10.59 -10.06
C ILE A 136 11.60 -10.21 -9.59
N SER A 137 10.63 -11.14 -9.61
CA SER A 137 9.30 -10.94 -9.01
C SER A 137 9.33 -10.78 -7.49
N HIS A 138 10.34 -11.31 -6.79
CA HIS A 138 10.50 -11.13 -5.34
C HIS A 138 11.19 -9.82 -4.97
N LEU A 139 12.12 -9.36 -5.83
CA LEU A 139 12.80 -8.08 -5.67
C LEU A 139 11.92 -6.89 -6.08
N ALA A 140 10.90 -7.12 -6.90
CA ALA A 140 9.98 -6.06 -7.30
C ALA A 140 9.19 -5.48 -6.12
N PRO A 141 8.92 -4.17 -6.12
CA PRO A 141 8.25 -3.49 -5.02
C PRO A 141 6.73 -3.70 -5.00
N TYR A 142 6.18 -4.42 -5.97
CA TYR A 142 4.74 -4.62 -6.15
C TYR A 142 4.15 -5.48 -5.05
N GLU A 143 3.16 -4.94 -4.34
CA GLU A 143 2.45 -5.59 -3.25
C GLU A 143 0.95 -5.41 -3.43
N THR A 144 0.24 -6.53 -3.61
CA THR A 144 -1.18 -6.51 -3.98
C THR A 144 -2.11 -6.67 -2.79
N ASN A 145 -1.59 -7.17 -1.66
CA ASN A 145 -2.41 -7.62 -0.53
C ASN A 145 -2.14 -6.84 0.76
N ALA A 146 -0.98 -6.20 0.87
CA ALA A 146 -0.60 -5.43 2.05
C ALA A 146 -0.36 -3.95 1.71
N PRO A 147 -0.53 -3.04 2.67
CA PRO A 147 -0.13 -1.65 2.48
C PRO A 147 1.40 -1.52 2.37
N VAL A 148 1.83 -0.54 1.58
CA VAL A 148 3.24 -0.29 1.25
C VAL A 148 3.73 1.01 1.89
N VAL A 149 5.05 1.06 2.15
CA VAL A 149 5.77 2.21 2.73
C VAL A 149 7.17 2.27 2.14
N GLY A 150 7.84 3.42 2.28
CA GLY A 150 9.24 3.63 1.91
C GLY A 150 9.50 3.47 0.42
N SER A 151 10.49 2.65 0.06
CA SER A 151 10.88 2.35 -1.32
C SER A 151 9.77 1.80 -2.20
N ARG A 152 8.78 1.14 -1.59
CA ARG A 152 7.60 0.57 -2.25
C ARG A 152 6.43 1.53 -2.38
N PHE A 153 6.52 2.71 -1.78
CA PHE A 153 5.50 3.76 -1.89
C PHE A 153 5.75 4.56 -3.17
N PHE A 154 4.82 4.46 -4.11
CA PHE A 154 4.85 5.16 -5.40
C PHE A 154 3.69 6.14 -5.50
N GLY A 155 3.97 7.29 -6.10
CA GLY A 155 2.97 8.33 -6.25
C GLY A 155 2.57 8.93 -4.91
N ARG A 156 1.53 9.75 -4.95
CA ARG A 156 0.92 10.41 -3.77
C ARG A 156 1.86 11.31 -2.97
N GLU A 157 2.99 11.72 -3.55
CA GLU A 157 3.95 12.60 -2.88
C GLU A 157 3.28 13.92 -2.52
N PHE A 158 2.43 14.46 -3.40
CA PHE A 158 1.67 15.68 -3.14
C PHE A 158 0.73 15.53 -1.93
N GLU A 159 -0.07 14.47 -1.89
CA GLU A 159 -1.02 14.20 -0.80
C GLU A 159 -0.30 13.95 0.53
N ARG A 160 0.80 13.18 0.49
CA ARG A 160 1.68 12.94 1.65
C ARG A 160 2.29 14.24 2.17
N ASP A 161 2.91 15.02 1.30
CA ASP A 161 3.61 16.25 1.67
C ASP A 161 2.63 17.31 2.16
N ARG A 162 1.40 17.34 1.62
CA ARG A 162 0.32 18.19 2.11
C ARG A 162 -0.06 17.85 3.55
N ILE A 163 -0.16 16.58 3.90
CA ILE A 163 -0.46 16.15 5.29
C ILE A 163 0.71 16.49 6.22
N LEU A 164 1.95 16.20 5.80
CA LEU A 164 3.14 16.43 6.63
C LEU A 164 3.46 17.91 6.85
N SER A 165 3.18 18.78 5.87
CA SER A 165 3.51 20.20 5.93
C SER A 165 2.49 21.04 6.73
N ASN A 166 1.35 20.46 7.10
CA ASN A 166 0.26 21.16 7.78
C ASN A 166 -0.13 20.45 9.10
N PRO A 167 0.75 20.45 10.11
CA PRO A 167 0.54 19.73 11.38
C PRO A 167 -0.62 20.30 12.22
N ASP A 168 -1.11 21.50 11.89
CA ASP A 168 -2.20 22.17 12.62
C ASP A 168 -3.59 21.87 12.03
N SER A 169 -3.65 21.18 10.90
CA SER A 169 -4.90 20.86 10.20
C SER A 169 -5.28 19.39 10.34
N ASN A 170 -6.58 19.14 10.50
CA ASN A 170 -7.13 17.79 10.39
C ASN A 170 -7.32 17.44 8.91
N PHE A 171 -7.12 16.18 8.56
CA PHE A 171 -7.24 15.67 7.20
C PHE A 171 -8.23 14.52 7.11
N LEU A 172 -9.04 14.52 6.06
CA LEU A 172 -9.92 13.43 5.68
C LEU A 172 -9.48 12.88 4.32
N VAL A 173 -8.81 11.73 4.37
CA VAL A 173 -8.35 10.97 3.21
C VAL A 173 -9.49 10.08 2.70
N LEU A 174 -10.05 10.45 1.56
CA LEU A 174 -11.16 9.73 0.93
C LEU A 174 -10.70 8.98 -0.30
N GLY A 175 -11.32 7.84 -0.57
CA GLY A 175 -11.10 7.08 -1.79
C GLY A 175 -11.63 5.65 -1.67
N ILE A 176 -11.58 4.87 -2.74
CA ILE A 176 -12.05 3.48 -2.73
C ILE A 176 -11.13 2.51 -1.98
N ARG A 177 -11.59 1.28 -1.78
CA ARG A 177 -10.76 0.18 -1.25
C ARG A 177 -9.62 -0.07 -2.24
N ARG A 178 -8.41 -0.28 -1.69
CA ARG A 178 -7.17 -0.54 -2.44
C ARG A 178 -6.63 0.61 -3.32
N ILE A 179 -7.14 1.84 -3.16
CA ILE A 179 -6.57 3.04 -3.85
C ILE A 179 -5.25 3.54 -3.25
N GLY A 180 -4.90 3.07 -2.05
CA GLY A 180 -3.68 3.46 -1.32
C GLY A 180 -3.88 4.25 -0.03
N LYS A 181 -5.10 4.36 0.51
CA LYS A 181 -5.38 5.09 1.78
C LYS A 181 -4.49 4.61 2.94
N THR A 182 -4.55 3.31 3.25
CA THR A 182 -3.74 2.71 4.32
C THR A 182 -2.23 2.86 4.08
N SER A 183 -1.77 2.70 2.83
CA SER A 183 -0.36 2.92 2.47
C SER A 183 0.06 4.37 2.73
N LEU A 184 -0.77 5.34 2.35
CA LEU A 184 -0.51 6.77 2.63
C LEU A 184 -0.43 7.06 4.12
N LEU A 185 -1.39 6.57 4.92
CA LEU A 185 -1.39 6.77 6.37
C LEU A 185 -0.15 6.12 7.03
N ARG A 186 0.22 4.91 6.62
CA ARG A 186 1.41 4.24 7.14
C ARG A 186 2.71 4.92 6.72
N GLU A 187 2.77 5.48 5.52
CA GLU A 187 3.93 6.24 5.06
C GLU A 187 4.07 7.57 5.83
N VAL A 188 2.96 8.28 6.05
CA VAL A 188 2.91 9.46 6.91
C VAL A 188 3.38 9.10 8.34
N LYS A 189 2.90 7.98 8.89
CA LYS A 189 3.35 7.48 10.19
C LYS A 189 4.87 7.26 10.23
N ARG A 190 5.41 6.59 9.23
CA ARG A 190 6.84 6.27 9.12
C ARG A 190 7.68 7.55 9.15
N LEU A 191 7.35 8.51 8.29
CA LEU A 191 8.07 9.78 8.18
C LEU A 191 7.92 10.69 9.42
N LEU A 192 6.78 10.62 10.11
CA LEU A 192 6.59 11.32 11.38
C LEU A 192 7.38 10.65 12.52
N GLY A 193 7.44 9.32 12.55
CA GLY A 193 8.20 8.54 13.52
C GLY A 193 9.72 8.77 13.43
N ASP A 194 10.23 9.03 12.23
CA ASP A 194 11.64 9.38 12.03
C ASP A 194 11.96 10.80 12.55
N LYS A 195 10.97 11.71 12.57
CA LYS A 195 11.14 13.12 12.96
C LYS A 195 10.78 13.42 14.42
N GLN A 196 9.79 12.74 14.97
CA GLN A 196 9.33 12.91 16.35
C GLN A 196 9.71 11.66 17.14
N ALA A 197 10.16 11.81 18.38
CA ALA A 197 10.56 10.71 19.25
C ALA A 197 9.39 9.73 19.56
N GLY A 198 9.03 8.88 18.59
CA GLY A 198 8.26 7.63 18.62
C GLY A 198 6.87 7.58 19.26
N GLY A 199 6.56 8.41 20.26
CA GLY A 199 5.44 8.19 21.19
C GLY A 199 4.17 9.00 20.89
N CYS A 200 4.22 9.94 19.94
CA CYS A 200 3.15 10.92 19.75
C CYS A 200 2.31 10.69 18.50
N VAL A 201 2.67 9.72 17.67
CA VAL A 201 1.93 9.34 16.46
C VAL A 201 1.36 7.94 16.62
N SER A 202 0.04 7.84 16.72
CA SER A 202 -0.67 6.56 16.85
C SER A 202 -1.45 6.24 15.59
N TYR A 203 -1.30 5.02 15.09
CA TYR A 203 -2.12 4.48 14.01
C TYR A 203 -3.12 3.50 14.59
N ILE A 204 -4.39 3.69 14.24
CA ILE A 204 -5.55 2.95 14.75
C ILE A 204 -6.34 2.48 13.54
N ASP A 205 -6.56 1.18 13.48
CA ASP A 205 -7.48 0.56 12.52
C ASP A 205 -8.87 0.54 13.15
N CYS A 206 -9.84 1.21 12.53
CA CYS A 206 -11.21 1.33 13.05
C CYS A 206 -12.17 0.27 12.49
N SER A 207 -11.69 -0.67 11.68
CA SER A 207 -12.52 -1.70 11.06
C SER A 207 -13.12 -2.69 12.07
N ASP A 208 -12.34 -3.10 13.07
CA ASP A 208 -12.71 -4.11 14.08
C ASP A 208 -13.30 -3.51 15.37
N LEU A 209 -13.49 -2.18 15.44
CA LEU A 209 -13.96 -1.50 16.65
C LEU A 209 -15.49 -1.55 16.74
N LEU A 210 -16.00 -2.29 17.71
CA LEU A 210 -17.45 -2.54 17.87
C LEU A 210 -18.15 -1.50 18.76
N THR A 211 -17.41 -0.77 19.59
CA THR A 211 -17.96 0.27 20.49
C THR A 211 -17.06 1.49 20.62
N SER A 212 -17.64 2.62 21.06
CA SER A 212 -16.90 3.85 21.38
C SER A 212 -15.84 3.64 22.47
N ALA A 213 -16.15 2.77 23.44
CA ALA A 213 -15.24 2.43 24.51
C ALA A 213 -14.03 1.62 24.00
N ASP A 214 -14.23 0.74 23.02
CA ASP A 214 -13.13 0.00 22.39
C ASP A 214 -12.19 0.93 21.63
N PHE A 215 -12.73 1.93 20.93
CA PHE A 215 -11.91 2.98 20.31
C PHE A 215 -11.05 3.72 21.34
N VAL A 216 -11.65 4.20 22.42
CA VAL A 216 -10.90 4.91 23.48
C VAL A 216 -9.85 3.99 24.11
N ARG A 217 -10.19 2.72 24.39
CA ARG A 217 -9.26 1.73 24.92
C ARG A 217 -8.07 1.53 23.99
N GLU A 218 -8.31 1.43 22.69
CA GLU A 218 -7.24 1.28 21.69
C GLU A 218 -6.34 2.51 21.61
N VAL A 219 -6.90 3.73 21.65
CA VAL A 219 -6.10 4.96 21.70
C VAL A 219 -5.20 4.98 22.94
N VAL A 220 -5.78 4.68 24.12
CA VAL A 220 -5.04 4.66 25.39
C VAL A 220 -3.95 3.59 25.36
N ARG A 221 -4.25 2.39 24.86
CA ARG A 221 -3.30 1.29 24.71
C ARG A 221 -2.10 1.68 23.82
N LYS A 222 -2.33 2.42 22.74
CA LYS A 222 -1.25 2.81 21.81
C LYS A 222 -0.40 3.96 22.33
N LEU A 223 -1.02 4.95 22.98
CA LEU A 223 -0.32 6.13 23.50
C LEU A 223 0.37 5.87 24.84
N ASN A 224 -0.32 5.25 25.80
CA ASN A 224 0.23 4.92 27.10
C ASN A 224 -0.52 3.76 27.78
N PRO A 225 -0.04 2.52 27.65
CA PRO A 225 -0.67 1.35 28.25
C PRO A 225 -0.88 1.42 29.77
N LYS A 226 -0.05 2.21 30.49
CA LYS A 226 -0.12 2.33 31.96
C LYS A 226 -1.39 3.02 32.44
N GLU A 227 -2.07 3.74 31.55
CA GLU A 227 -3.29 4.47 31.87
C GLU A 227 -4.57 3.63 31.66
N LEU A 228 -4.46 2.42 31.11
CA LEU A 228 -5.60 1.50 30.89
C LEU A 228 -6.43 1.22 32.15
N PRO A 229 -5.83 0.94 33.34
CA PRO A 229 -6.63 0.69 34.54
C PRO A 229 -7.51 1.87 34.91
N ARG A 230 -7.08 3.12 34.66
CA ARG A 230 -7.88 4.31 34.99
C ARG A 230 -9.12 4.45 34.11
N LEU A 231 -9.07 3.92 32.88
CA LEU A 231 -10.21 3.90 31.98
C LEU A 231 -11.32 2.96 32.49
N GLU A 232 -10.97 1.88 33.19
CA GLU A 232 -11.95 0.92 33.74
C GLU A 232 -12.78 1.51 34.88
N TYR A 233 -12.24 2.50 35.60
CA TYR A 233 -12.89 3.12 36.76
C TYR A 233 -13.63 4.44 36.45
N GLN A 234 -13.57 4.95 35.22
CA GLN A 234 -14.15 6.24 34.84
C GLN A 234 -14.95 6.15 33.54
N LYS A 235 -16.00 6.96 33.41
CA LYS A 235 -16.67 7.13 32.12
C LYS A 235 -15.69 7.77 31.12
N TYR A 236 -15.54 7.14 29.95
CA TYR A 236 -14.55 7.57 28.94
C TYR A 236 -14.73 9.02 28.50
N VAL A 237 -15.95 9.56 28.59
CA VAL A 237 -16.32 10.91 28.14
C VAL A 237 -15.57 12.01 28.90
N PHE A 238 -15.37 11.82 30.20
CA PHE A 238 -14.62 12.77 31.03
C PHE A 238 -13.13 12.46 30.99
N TYR A 239 -12.79 11.17 31.00
CA TYR A 239 -11.41 10.72 31.06
C TYR A 239 -10.61 11.04 29.78
N PHE A 240 -11.22 10.89 28.60
CA PHE A 240 -10.50 10.90 27.34
C PHE A 240 -9.95 12.29 26.95
N PRO A 241 -10.69 13.40 27.08
CA PRO A 241 -10.13 14.74 26.88
C PRO A 241 -8.95 15.03 27.82
N ASP A 242 -9.11 14.77 29.12
CA ASP A 242 -8.05 14.97 30.11
C ASP A 242 -6.81 14.09 29.82
N PHE A 243 -7.04 12.87 29.34
CA PHE A 243 -5.97 11.97 28.93
C PHE A 243 -5.18 12.53 27.75
N LEU A 244 -5.84 13.05 26.72
CA LEU A 244 -5.18 13.66 25.56
C LEU A 244 -4.35 14.87 25.97
N ASP A 245 -4.85 15.72 26.87
CA ASP A 245 -4.10 16.89 27.37
C ASP A 245 -2.86 16.50 28.20
N ARG A 246 -2.97 15.46 29.04
CA ARG A 246 -1.82 14.89 29.76
C ARG A 246 -0.79 14.33 28.78
N MET A 247 -1.23 13.56 27.80
CA MET A 247 -0.34 12.95 26.81
C MET A 247 0.34 14.00 25.93
N ARG A 248 -0.36 15.08 25.56
CA ARG A 248 0.22 16.24 24.85
C ARG A 248 1.39 16.84 25.61
N SER A 249 1.23 17.01 26.92
CA SER A 249 2.28 17.53 27.80
C SER A 249 3.50 16.61 27.87
N MET A 250 3.29 15.29 27.92
CA MET A 250 4.38 14.30 27.87
C MET A 250 5.10 14.28 26.52
N CYS A 251 4.35 14.49 25.44
CA CYS A 251 4.82 14.43 24.07
C CYS A 251 5.69 15.61 23.62
N LYS A 252 5.83 16.67 24.46
CA LYS A 252 6.51 17.93 24.11
C LYS A 252 6.04 18.49 22.75
N GLY A 253 4.78 18.24 22.40
CA GLY A 253 4.26 18.41 21.05
C GLY A 253 2.82 17.93 20.91
N LYS A 254 2.32 17.89 19.68
CA LYS A 254 0.95 17.46 19.39
C LYS A 254 0.87 15.95 19.22
N ILE A 255 -0.25 15.38 19.67
CA ILE A 255 -0.58 13.98 19.40
C ILE A 255 -1.17 13.90 17.99
N ILE A 256 -0.66 12.99 17.16
CA ILE A 256 -1.20 12.74 15.83
C ILE A 256 -1.90 11.38 15.85
N LEU A 257 -3.20 11.37 15.61
CA LEU A 257 -4.00 10.15 15.48
C LEU A 257 -4.29 9.89 14.01
N LEU A 258 -3.78 8.78 13.50
CA LEU A 258 -4.03 8.28 12.16
C LEU A 258 -5.13 7.21 12.28
N LEU A 259 -6.34 7.55 11.88
CA LEU A 259 -7.51 6.67 11.97
C LEU A 259 -7.79 6.07 10.60
N ASP A 260 -7.69 4.76 10.45
CA ASP A 260 -7.94 4.04 9.19
C ASP A 260 -9.29 3.31 9.22
N GLU A 261 -9.90 3.12 8.05
CA GLU A 261 -11.22 2.48 7.90
C GLU A 261 -12.31 2.99 8.88
N ILE A 262 -12.47 4.31 9.00
CA ILE A 262 -13.40 4.96 9.96
C ILE A 262 -14.89 4.68 9.71
N ASP A 263 -15.27 4.18 8.53
CA ASP A 263 -16.66 4.04 8.09
C ASP A 263 -17.52 3.21 9.05
N ASN A 264 -16.96 2.13 9.62
CA ASN A 264 -17.67 1.29 10.60
C ASN A 264 -17.96 2.07 11.89
N LEU A 265 -16.98 2.82 12.40
CA LEU A 265 -17.12 3.63 13.60
C LEU A 265 -18.16 4.76 13.42
N ILE A 266 -18.18 5.38 12.24
CA ILE A 266 -19.19 6.39 11.88
C ILE A 266 -20.59 5.77 11.90
N THR A 267 -20.74 4.59 11.32
CA THR A 267 -22.02 3.87 11.29
C THR A 267 -22.53 3.57 12.69
N LEU A 268 -21.64 3.11 13.59
CA LEU A 268 -21.97 2.80 14.98
C LEU A 268 -22.38 4.03 15.80
N GLN A 269 -21.82 5.20 15.47
CA GLN A 269 -22.07 6.47 16.17
C GLN A 269 -23.33 7.20 15.71
N ARG A 270 -24.04 6.71 14.67
CA ARG A 270 -25.24 7.36 14.17
C ARG A 270 -26.32 7.47 15.25
N GLY A 271 -26.65 8.70 15.61
CA GLY A 271 -27.68 9.04 16.60
C GLY A 271 -27.11 9.65 17.89
N ASP A 272 -26.02 9.10 18.42
CA ASP A 272 -25.39 9.57 19.68
C ASP A 272 -24.30 10.60 19.42
N TRP A 273 -23.45 10.38 18.40
CA TRP A 273 -22.40 11.29 17.96
C TRP A 273 -21.38 11.75 19.02
N GLU A 274 -21.46 11.21 20.25
CA GLU A 274 -20.69 11.66 21.41
C GLU A 274 -19.17 11.56 21.18
N LEU A 275 -18.70 10.41 20.69
CA LEU A 275 -17.27 10.19 20.44
C LEU A 275 -16.72 11.18 19.42
N LEU A 276 -17.48 11.42 18.35
CA LEU A 276 -17.06 12.29 17.25
C LEU A 276 -17.07 13.76 17.65
N ARG A 277 -18.05 14.18 18.48
CA ARG A 277 -18.04 15.51 19.09
C ARG A 277 -16.84 15.71 20.01
N MET A 278 -16.47 14.71 20.80
CA MET A 278 -15.27 14.77 21.64
C MET A 278 -13.98 14.86 20.83
N LEU A 279 -13.82 14.02 19.81
CA LEU A 279 -12.66 14.06 18.92
C LEU A 279 -12.53 15.43 18.24
N ARG A 280 -13.66 16.00 17.81
CA ARG A 280 -13.70 17.36 17.24
C ARG A 280 -13.31 18.43 18.24
N ALA A 281 -13.80 18.34 19.48
CA ALA A 281 -13.42 19.28 20.54
C ALA A 281 -11.92 19.21 20.87
N ALA A 282 -11.38 18.00 21.00
CA ALA A 282 -9.95 17.77 21.27
C ALA A 282 -9.04 18.22 20.12
N ALA A 283 -9.49 18.10 18.87
CA ALA A 283 -8.74 18.60 17.73
C ALA A 283 -8.77 20.14 17.67
N ASN A 284 -9.93 20.75 17.96
CA ASN A 284 -10.08 22.21 17.97
C ASN A 284 -9.33 22.90 19.12
N SER A 285 -9.17 22.24 20.27
CA SER A 285 -8.31 22.72 21.37
C SER A 285 -6.81 22.57 21.07
N GLY A 286 -6.47 21.96 19.92
CA GLY A 286 -5.09 21.68 19.51
C GLY A 286 -4.42 20.56 20.32
N SER A 287 -5.22 19.75 21.04
CA SER A 287 -4.71 18.63 21.84
C SER A 287 -4.27 17.46 20.98
N CYS A 288 -4.94 17.25 19.84
CA CYS A 288 -4.54 16.29 18.82
C CYS A 288 -4.74 16.81 17.40
N GLN A 289 -4.02 16.21 16.46
CA GLN A 289 -4.27 16.30 15.02
C GLN A 289 -4.89 14.98 14.56
N LEU A 290 -5.96 15.03 13.79
CA LEU A 290 -6.61 13.84 13.23
C LEU A 290 -6.35 13.73 11.73
N VAL A 291 -5.80 12.59 11.31
CA VAL A 291 -5.73 12.18 9.89
C VAL A 291 -6.60 10.95 9.74
N ILE A 292 -7.75 11.11 9.11
CA ILE A 292 -8.82 10.13 9.06
C ILE A 292 -8.88 9.57 7.64
N ALA A 293 -8.91 8.25 7.48
CA ALA A 293 -9.14 7.59 6.21
C ALA A 293 -10.48 6.86 6.20
N GLY A 294 -11.24 7.06 5.14
CA GLY A 294 -12.54 6.44 4.96
C GLY A 294 -12.98 6.39 3.50
N PHE A 295 -14.17 5.88 3.27
CA PHE A 295 -14.77 5.80 1.94
C PHE A 295 -16.17 6.43 1.91
N ARG A 296 -17.24 5.64 2.07
CA ARG A 296 -18.62 6.09 1.78
C ARG A 296 -19.24 6.85 2.93
N GLU A 297 -19.25 6.25 4.11
CA GLU A 297 -19.90 6.82 5.29
C GLU A 297 -19.16 8.08 5.72
N ALA A 298 -17.82 8.05 5.65
CA ALA A 298 -16.98 9.22 5.89
C ALA A 298 -17.28 10.37 4.92
N MET A 299 -17.42 10.08 3.62
CA MET A 299 -17.76 11.08 2.61
C MET A 299 -19.18 11.64 2.81
N ARG A 300 -20.16 10.78 3.10
CA ARG A 300 -21.55 11.18 3.31
C ARG A 300 -21.69 12.11 4.51
N GLU A 301 -21.15 11.70 5.65
CA GLU A 301 -21.21 12.48 6.89
C GLU A 301 -20.42 13.80 6.80
N HIS A 302 -19.31 13.82 6.05
CA HIS A 302 -18.56 15.06 5.83
C HIS A 302 -19.35 16.14 5.09
N ASN A 303 -20.30 15.73 4.23
CA ASN A 303 -21.13 16.64 3.42
C ASN A 303 -22.48 16.97 4.08
N LEU A 304 -22.86 16.26 5.14
CA LEU A 304 -24.14 16.44 5.82
C LEU A 304 -24.04 17.55 6.87
N LEU A 305 -24.84 18.61 6.74
CA LEU A 305 -24.80 19.80 7.61
C LEU A 305 -24.97 19.49 9.11
N ASP A 306 -25.87 18.56 9.45
CA ASP A 306 -26.18 18.20 10.84
C ASP A 306 -25.16 17.22 11.45
N SER A 307 -24.17 16.79 10.66
CA SER A 307 -23.17 15.85 11.11
C SER A 307 -22.03 16.55 11.87
N PRO A 308 -21.54 15.99 12.99
CA PRO A 308 -20.32 16.47 13.64
C PRO A 308 -19.09 16.44 12.71
N PHE A 309 -19.12 15.63 11.65
CA PHE A 309 -18.08 15.53 10.63
C PHE A 309 -18.12 16.65 9.58
N TYR A 310 -19.18 17.46 9.56
CA TYR A 310 -19.36 18.51 8.55
C TYR A 310 -18.18 19.47 8.52
N LYS A 311 -17.45 19.48 7.41
CA LYS A 311 -16.25 20.31 7.19
C LYS A 311 -15.24 20.27 8.33
N PHE A 312 -15.20 19.16 9.07
CA PHE A 312 -14.33 19.01 10.23
C PHE A 312 -12.83 18.94 9.87
N ALA A 313 -12.53 18.39 8.69
CA ALA A 313 -11.18 18.14 8.22
C ALA A 313 -11.02 18.55 6.76
N GLN A 314 -9.80 18.89 6.35
CA GLN A 314 -9.49 19.17 4.96
C GLN A 314 -9.56 17.89 4.12
N GLU A 315 -10.27 17.96 3.01
CA GLU A 315 -10.44 16.81 2.13
C GLU A 315 -9.18 16.53 1.28
N VAL A 316 -8.76 15.26 1.29
CA VAL A 316 -7.71 14.71 0.45
C VAL A 316 -8.30 13.52 -0.30
N ARG A 317 -8.76 13.76 -1.53
CA ARG A 317 -9.33 12.72 -2.40
C ARG A 317 -8.22 11.97 -3.12
N LEU A 318 -8.13 10.66 -2.88
CA LEU A 318 -7.29 9.75 -3.62
C LEU A 318 -8.06 9.20 -4.81
N ASN A 319 -7.73 9.69 -6.00
CA ASN A 319 -8.24 9.19 -7.29
C ASN A 319 -7.26 8.18 -7.89
N GLU A 320 -7.54 7.62 -9.06
CA GLU A 320 -6.60 6.79 -9.81
C GLU A 320 -5.29 7.53 -10.10
N PHE A 321 -4.24 6.78 -10.45
CA PHE A 321 -2.98 7.40 -10.83
C PHE A 321 -3.12 8.18 -12.14
N THR A 322 -2.43 9.32 -12.18
CA THR A 322 -2.14 10.01 -13.43
C THR A 322 -1.23 9.15 -14.31
N TRP A 323 -1.21 9.44 -15.60
CA TRP A 323 -0.25 8.82 -16.54
C TRP A 323 1.18 8.80 -16.00
N LYS A 324 1.66 9.95 -15.48
CA LYS A 324 3.02 10.07 -14.94
C LYS A 324 3.25 9.14 -13.75
N GLN A 325 2.32 9.11 -12.80
CA GLN A 325 2.42 8.24 -11.62
C GLN A 325 2.38 6.75 -12.00
N ALA A 326 1.53 6.38 -12.96
CA ALA A 326 1.47 5.02 -13.48
C ALA A 326 2.76 4.63 -14.20
N HIS A 327 3.27 5.52 -15.06
CA HIS A 327 4.55 5.35 -15.74
C HIS A 327 5.68 5.11 -14.74
N ASP A 328 5.80 5.96 -13.70
CA ASP A 328 6.86 5.84 -12.70
C ASP A 328 6.73 4.54 -11.89
N MET A 329 5.50 4.11 -11.57
CA MET A 329 5.29 2.83 -10.88
C MET A 329 5.64 1.62 -11.76
N ILE A 330 5.42 1.68 -13.07
CA ILE A 330 5.68 0.56 -13.99
C ILE A 330 7.15 0.51 -14.40
N VAL A 331 7.69 1.63 -14.87
CA VAL A 331 8.98 1.70 -15.56
C VAL A 331 10.13 1.69 -14.56
N THR A 332 10.08 2.52 -13.51
CA THR A 332 11.21 2.66 -12.59
C THR A 332 11.62 1.32 -11.95
N PRO A 333 10.70 0.51 -11.38
CA PRO A 333 11.10 -0.76 -10.80
C PRO A 333 11.58 -1.77 -11.83
N MET A 334 10.98 -1.80 -13.02
CA MET A 334 11.35 -2.76 -14.06
C MET A 334 12.74 -2.46 -14.64
N GLU A 335 13.06 -1.20 -14.88
CA GLU A 335 14.42 -0.79 -15.31
C GLU A 335 15.46 -1.06 -14.23
N ASN A 336 15.11 -0.81 -12.96
CA ASN A 336 15.95 -1.16 -11.81
C ASN A 336 16.11 -2.68 -11.63
N LEU A 337 15.24 -3.50 -12.23
CA LEU A 337 15.40 -4.96 -12.33
C LEU A 337 16.07 -5.41 -13.63
N ARG A 338 16.69 -4.47 -14.39
CA ARG A 338 17.35 -4.72 -15.68
C ARG A 338 16.42 -5.21 -16.79
N ILE A 339 15.13 -4.92 -16.70
CA ILE A 339 14.16 -5.29 -17.72
C ILE A 339 14.09 -4.20 -18.78
N ARG A 340 14.22 -4.60 -20.04
CA ARG A 340 14.11 -3.70 -21.19
C ARG A 340 12.68 -3.66 -21.72
N PHE A 341 12.25 -2.50 -22.19
CA PHE A 341 10.96 -2.32 -22.84
C PHE A 341 11.15 -2.12 -24.35
N LYS A 342 10.48 -2.95 -25.14
CA LYS A 342 10.32 -2.73 -26.58
C LYS A 342 9.06 -1.89 -26.80
N ASN A 343 9.23 -0.62 -27.19
CA ASN A 343 8.16 0.37 -27.29
C ASN A 343 7.51 0.71 -25.92
N LYS A 344 8.28 1.40 -25.07
CA LYS A 344 7.91 1.73 -23.68
C LYS A 344 6.55 2.43 -23.57
N ASP A 345 6.31 3.46 -24.36
CA ASP A 345 5.08 4.27 -24.25
C ASP A 345 3.83 3.48 -24.62
N GLU A 346 3.91 2.58 -25.61
CA GLU A 346 2.80 1.70 -25.97
C GLU A 346 2.47 0.71 -24.85
N ILE A 347 3.50 0.13 -24.22
CA ILE A 347 3.33 -0.83 -23.11
C ILE A 347 2.67 -0.14 -21.92
N VAL A 348 3.22 1.02 -21.51
CA VAL A 348 2.64 1.81 -20.41
C VAL A 348 1.23 2.27 -20.79
N GLY A 349 1.02 2.62 -22.07
CA GLY A 349 -0.25 2.97 -22.70
C GLY A 349 -1.33 1.96 -22.41
N ARG A 350 -1.08 0.75 -22.90
CA ARG A 350 -1.97 -0.39 -22.69
C ARG A 350 -2.20 -0.66 -21.21
N ILE A 351 -1.16 -0.79 -20.39
CA ILE A 351 -1.34 -1.08 -18.96
C ILE A 351 -2.21 0.00 -18.29
N TYR A 352 -1.98 1.26 -18.61
CA TYR A 352 -2.75 2.38 -18.05
C TYR A 352 -4.22 2.34 -18.46
N GLU A 353 -4.51 2.18 -19.75
CA GLU A 353 -5.88 2.12 -20.30
C GLU A 353 -6.65 0.89 -19.76
N GLU A 354 -5.97 -0.26 -19.69
CA GLU A 354 -6.56 -1.52 -19.24
C GLU A 354 -6.92 -1.48 -17.75
N THR A 355 -6.05 -0.86 -16.95
CA THR A 355 -6.22 -0.75 -15.49
C THR A 355 -6.93 0.52 -15.04
N ALA A 356 -7.27 1.42 -15.97
CA ALA A 356 -7.82 2.74 -15.69
C ALA A 356 -6.96 3.57 -14.70
N GLY A 357 -5.65 3.32 -14.64
CA GLY A 357 -4.76 3.97 -13.67
C GLY A 357 -4.91 3.47 -12.22
N HIS A 358 -5.68 2.40 -11.95
CA HIS A 358 -5.89 1.92 -10.58
C HIS A 358 -4.61 1.29 -10.00
N PRO A 359 -4.02 1.84 -8.91
CA PRO A 359 -2.69 1.44 -8.44
C PRO A 359 -2.56 -0.06 -8.14
N ASN A 360 -3.55 -0.65 -7.48
CA ASN A 360 -3.50 -2.08 -7.14
C ASN A 360 -3.64 -3.00 -8.37
N LEU A 361 -4.34 -2.55 -9.43
CA LEU A 361 -4.46 -3.33 -10.66
C LEU A 361 -3.17 -3.27 -11.47
N ILE A 362 -2.55 -2.09 -11.57
CA ILE A 362 -1.25 -1.94 -12.22
C ILE A 362 -0.20 -2.81 -11.51
N GLN A 363 -0.12 -2.78 -10.18
CA GLN A 363 0.82 -3.64 -9.44
C GLN A 363 0.60 -5.13 -9.72
N TYR A 364 -0.66 -5.57 -9.73
CA TYR A 364 -1.00 -6.95 -10.01
C TYR A 364 -0.62 -7.34 -11.45
N TYR A 365 -0.87 -6.44 -12.41
CA TYR A 365 -0.49 -6.61 -13.81
C TYR A 365 1.03 -6.77 -13.95
N CYS A 366 1.81 -5.84 -13.37
CA CYS A 366 3.26 -5.88 -13.41
C CYS A 366 3.81 -7.14 -12.73
N LEU A 367 3.19 -7.62 -11.65
CA LEU A 367 3.57 -8.86 -10.97
C LEU A 367 3.37 -10.08 -11.87
N ILE A 368 2.29 -10.15 -12.65
CA ILE A 368 2.08 -11.22 -13.64
C ILE A 368 3.19 -11.20 -14.69
N LEU A 369 3.52 -10.02 -15.22
CA LEU A 369 4.59 -9.87 -16.21
C LEU A 369 5.93 -10.36 -15.67
N LEU A 370 6.28 -9.98 -14.45
CA LEU A 370 7.53 -10.40 -13.81
C LEU A 370 7.60 -11.91 -13.57
N ARG A 371 6.51 -12.53 -13.11
CA ARG A 371 6.46 -13.98 -12.92
C ARG A 371 6.69 -14.74 -14.23
N ARG A 372 6.20 -14.21 -15.35
CA ARG A 372 6.46 -14.79 -16.68
C ARG A 372 7.90 -14.61 -17.12
N LEU A 373 8.51 -13.45 -16.85
CA LEU A 373 9.93 -13.22 -17.12
C LEU A 373 10.83 -14.12 -16.25
N ASP A 374 10.42 -14.41 -15.02
CA ASP A 374 11.11 -15.40 -14.17
C ASP A 374 11.02 -16.82 -14.76
N GLN A 375 9.87 -17.22 -15.31
CA GLN A 375 9.68 -18.54 -15.93
C GLN A 375 10.43 -18.71 -17.25
N THR A 376 10.46 -17.67 -18.08
CA THR A 376 11.11 -17.70 -19.41
C THR A 376 12.60 -17.38 -19.35
N GLY A 377 13.07 -16.76 -18.27
CA GLY A 377 14.44 -16.25 -18.14
C GLY A 377 14.70 -14.98 -18.96
N GLU A 378 13.69 -14.45 -19.64
CA GLU A 378 13.82 -13.24 -20.45
C GLU A 378 13.93 -11.98 -19.57
N ARG A 379 14.50 -10.92 -20.16
CA ARG A 379 14.63 -9.59 -19.55
C ARG A 379 14.13 -8.48 -20.47
N GLU A 380 13.14 -8.81 -21.30
CA GLU A 380 12.55 -7.89 -22.26
C GLU A 380 11.04 -8.06 -22.36
N ILE A 381 10.31 -6.95 -22.27
CA ILE A 381 8.85 -6.88 -22.43
C ILE A 381 8.54 -6.26 -23.78
N SER A 382 7.66 -6.90 -24.55
CA SER A 382 7.13 -6.40 -25.83
C SER A 382 5.59 -6.29 -25.78
N PRO A 383 4.98 -5.45 -26.63
CA PRO A 383 3.53 -5.24 -26.63
C PRO A 383 2.72 -6.51 -26.91
N ASP A 384 3.26 -7.42 -27.71
CA ASP A 384 2.62 -8.70 -28.07
C ASP A 384 2.41 -9.62 -26.85
N LYS A 385 3.32 -9.55 -25.87
CA LYS A 385 3.27 -10.36 -24.63
C LYS A 385 2.22 -9.89 -23.62
N LEU A 386 1.62 -8.72 -23.84
CA LEU A 386 0.56 -8.17 -22.99
C LEU A 386 -0.78 -8.89 -23.23
N ILE A 387 -1.01 -9.42 -24.43
CA ILE A 387 -2.26 -10.08 -24.82
C ILE A 387 -2.58 -11.27 -23.90
N ASP A 388 -1.56 -11.97 -23.43
CA ASP A 388 -1.72 -13.14 -22.57
C ASP A 388 -2.15 -12.78 -21.14
N VAL A 389 -2.02 -11.53 -20.69
CA VAL A 389 -2.46 -11.12 -19.34
C VAL A 389 -3.99 -11.15 -19.25
N TYR A 390 -4.68 -10.94 -20.37
CA TYR A 390 -6.14 -11.09 -20.47
C TYR A 390 -6.63 -12.52 -20.34
N LEU A 391 -5.77 -13.52 -20.56
CA LEU A 391 -6.11 -14.92 -20.36
C LEU A 391 -5.91 -15.34 -18.89
N ASP A 392 -5.25 -14.51 -18.09
CA ASP A 392 -5.02 -14.80 -16.68
C ASP A 392 -6.33 -14.71 -15.88
N GLU A 393 -6.80 -15.87 -15.40
CA GLU A 393 -8.01 -15.93 -14.58
C GLU A 393 -7.86 -15.17 -13.26
N GLY A 394 -6.65 -15.11 -12.72
CA GLY A 394 -6.32 -14.34 -11.52
C GLY A 394 -6.58 -12.84 -11.72
N PHE A 395 -6.14 -12.28 -12.84
CA PHE A 395 -6.38 -10.88 -13.19
C PHE A 395 -7.87 -10.58 -13.38
N LYS A 396 -8.59 -11.43 -14.13
CA LYS A 396 -10.05 -11.25 -14.32
C LYS A 396 -10.79 -11.26 -12.99
N SER A 397 -10.50 -12.25 -12.15
CA SER A 397 -11.11 -12.38 -10.82
C SER A 397 -10.80 -11.16 -9.95
N HIS A 398 -9.55 -10.68 -9.97
CA HIS A 398 -9.13 -9.53 -9.18
C HIS A 398 -9.77 -8.22 -9.64
N LEU A 399 -9.87 -7.99 -10.95
CA LEU A 399 -10.56 -6.84 -11.56
C LEU A 399 -12.03 -6.80 -11.14
N LEU A 400 -12.73 -7.94 -11.27
CA LEU A 400 -14.15 -8.07 -10.91
C LEU A 400 -14.38 -7.93 -9.41
N THR A 401 -13.53 -8.55 -8.60
CA THR A 401 -13.57 -8.43 -7.13
C THR A 401 -13.40 -6.98 -6.69
N SER A 402 -12.50 -6.23 -7.34
CA SER A 402 -12.33 -4.79 -7.07
C SER A 402 -13.63 -4.02 -7.30
N PHE A 403 -14.32 -4.26 -8.41
CA PHE A 403 -15.62 -3.65 -8.69
C PHE A 403 -16.68 -4.03 -7.64
N LEU A 404 -16.82 -5.33 -7.36
CA LEU A 404 -17.87 -5.84 -6.46
C LEU A 404 -17.71 -5.35 -5.02
N LEU A 405 -16.47 -5.20 -4.53
CA LEU A 405 -16.19 -4.68 -3.19
C LEU A 405 -16.38 -3.17 -3.07
N ASN A 406 -16.22 -2.43 -4.18
CA ASN A 406 -16.29 -0.97 -4.21
C ASN A 406 -17.65 -0.41 -4.65
N THR A 407 -18.65 -1.26 -4.91
CA THR A 407 -20.01 -0.87 -5.35
C THR A 407 -21.11 -1.50 -4.48
N GLN A 408 -22.27 -0.84 -4.35
CA GLN A 408 -23.49 -1.38 -3.76
C GLN A 408 -24.49 -1.74 -4.87
N ASN A 409 -25.68 -2.18 -4.49
CA ASN A 409 -26.74 -2.61 -5.40
C ASN A 409 -27.15 -1.48 -6.38
N ARG A 410 -27.15 -0.23 -5.92
CA ARG A 410 -27.48 0.94 -6.75
C ARG A 410 -26.49 1.15 -7.88
N GLU A 411 -25.20 1.20 -7.57
CA GLU A 411 -24.14 1.34 -8.58
C GLU A 411 -24.10 0.13 -9.51
N LYS A 412 -24.22 -1.09 -8.95
CA LYS A 412 -24.25 -2.34 -9.72
C LYS A 412 -25.38 -2.33 -10.74
N ALA A 413 -26.59 -1.91 -10.37
CA ALA A 413 -27.70 -1.86 -11.32
C ALA A 413 -27.51 -0.84 -12.44
N ILE A 414 -26.94 0.33 -12.15
CA ILE A 414 -26.62 1.30 -13.21
C ILE A 414 -25.71 0.64 -14.23
N ILE A 415 -24.61 0.02 -13.77
CA ILE A 415 -23.65 -0.64 -14.66
C ILE A 415 -24.26 -1.83 -15.41
N TYR A 416 -24.99 -2.71 -14.72
CA TYR A 416 -25.58 -3.88 -15.37
C TYR A 416 -26.66 -3.48 -16.39
N ALA A 417 -27.48 -2.48 -16.09
CA ALA A 417 -28.49 -1.98 -17.01
C ALA A 417 -27.86 -1.33 -18.26
N LEU A 418 -26.76 -0.59 -18.10
CA LEU A 418 -26.00 -0.03 -19.22
C LEU A 418 -25.38 -1.13 -20.09
N LEU A 419 -24.81 -2.18 -19.51
CA LEU A 419 -24.08 -3.21 -20.28
C LEU A 419 -24.97 -4.27 -20.96
N GLN A 420 -26.26 -4.37 -20.60
CA GLN A 420 -27.12 -5.45 -21.10
C GLN A 420 -27.64 -5.22 -22.54
N LYS A 421 -27.80 -3.97 -22.99
CA LYS A 421 -28.51 -3.65 -24.24
C LYS A 421 -27.94 -2.45 -25.01
N THR A 422 -26.72 -2.05 -24.72
CA THR A 422 -26.10 -0.87 -25.34
C THR A 422 -25.03 -1.32 -26.32
N ASP A 423 -25.15 -0.91 -27.58
CA ASP A 423 -24.10 -1.12 -28.58
C ASP A 423 -22.79 -0.44 -28.12
N GLU A 424 -21.62 -0.98 -28.49
CA GLU A 424 -20.31 -0.44 -28.05
C GLU A 424 -20.16 1.07 -28.33
N ASP A 425 -20.79 1.59 -29.40
CA ASP A 425 -20.76 3.03 -29.73
C ASP A 425 -21.58 3.91 -28.78
N GLN A 426 -22.67 3.40 -28.20
CA GLN A 426 -23.47 4.10 -27.19
C GLN A 426 -22.85 4.03 -25.79
N LEU A 427 -21.90 3.11 -25.55
CA LEU A 427 -21.13 3.01 -24.31
C LEU A 427 -19.96 4.00 -24.24
N ARG A 428 -19.63 4.69 -25.35
CA ARG A 428 -18.55 5.69 -25.39
C ARG A 428 -18.86 6.94 -24.59
N SER A 429 -20.12 7.38 -24.59
CA SER A 429 -20.56 8.59 -23.89
C SER A 429 -22.06 8.54 -23.64
N PHE A 430 -22.49 8.69 -22.39
CA PHE A 430 -23.90 8.63 -21.98
C PHE A 430 -24.21 9.61 -20.85
N SER A 431 -25.46 10.10 -20.79
CA SER A 431 -25.92 11.05 -19.76
C SER A 431 -26.67 10.33 -18.63
N GLN A 432 -26.88 11.02 -17.50
CA GLN A 432 -27.73 10.49 -16.41
C GLN A 432 -29.15 10.14 -16.87
N ALA A 433 -29.72 10.94 -17.78
CA ALA A 433 -31.04 10.65 -18.35
C ALA A 433 -31.05 9.32 -19.12
N HIS A 434 -29.95 8.99 -19.80
CA HIS A 434 -29.80 7.69 -20.45
C HIS A 434 -29.67 6.54 -19.43
N MET A 435 -28.89 6.74 -18.36
CA MET A 435 -28.77 5.76 -17.27
C MET A 435 -30.14 5.45 -16.63
N ASP A 436 -30.90 6.49 -16.31
CA ASP A 436 -32.27 6.38 -15.76
C ASP A 436 -33.21 5.64 -16.73
N ALA A 437 -33.15 5.97 -18.03
CA ALA A 437 -33.93 5.26 -19.04
C ALA A 437 -33.57 3.76 -19.12
N MET A 438 -32.29 3.39 -18.99
CA MET A 438 -31.89 1.98 -18.98
C MET A 438 -32.35 1.25 -17.72
N LEU A 439 -32.27 1.88 -16.55
CA LEU A 439 -32.83 1.32 -15.30
C LEU A 439 -34.34 1.10 -15.42
N LYS A 440 -35.09 2.08 -15.94
CA LYS A 440 -36.54 1.98 -16.15
C LYS A 440 -36.92 0.86 -17.11
N LYS A 441 -36.13 0.63 -18.18
CA LYS A 441 -36.32 -0.53 -19.07
C LYS A 441 -36.15 -1.87 -18.36
N GLN A 442 -35.34 -1.91 -17.31
CA GLN A 442 -35.21 -3.07 -16.44
C GLN A 442 -36.24 -3.07 -15.30
N GLY A 443 -37.15 -2.10 -15.20
CA GLY A 443 -38.13 -2.03 -14.11
C GLY A 443 -37.52 -1.64 -12.76
N MET A 444 -36.41 -0.89 -12.76
CA MET A 444 -35.79 -0.30 -11.57
C MET A 444 -35.95 1.21 -11.61
N VAL A 445 -36.17 1.84 -10.45
CA VAL A 445 -36.34 3.30 -10.34
C VAL A 445 -35.47 3.79 -9.19
N LEU A 446 -34.68 4.84 -9.44
CA LEU A 446 -33.90 5.54 -8.42
C LEU A 446 -34.36 6.99 -8.33
N LEU A 447 -34.33 7.57 -7.13
CA LEU A 447 -34.57 9.00 -6.96
C LEU A 447 -33.37 9.80 -7.50
N GLN A 448 -33.60 11.06 -7.88
CA GLN A 448 -32.54 11.90 -8.47
C GLN A 448 -31.31 12.01 -7.57
N HIS A 449 -31.51 12.23 -6.27
CA HIS A 449 -30.39 12.34 -5.32
C HIS A 449 -29.60 11.02 -5.18
N GLU A 450 -30.27 9.87 -5.30
CA GLU A 450 -29.63 8.55 -5.23
C GLU A 450 -28.86 8.24 -6.51
N MET A 451 -29.37 8.68 -7.66
CA MET A 451 -28.66 8.62 -8.94
C MET A 451 -27.40 9.49 -8.88
N ASP A 452 -27.50 10.72 -8.37
CA ASP A 452 -26.35 11.61 -8.23
C ASP A 452 -25.28 11.04 -7.30
N GLU A 453 -25.69 10.49 -6.15
CA GLU A 453 -24.78 9.82 -5.21
C GLU A 453 -24.11 8.59 -5.83
N ALA A 454 -24.88 7.71 -6.49
CA ALA A 454 -24.36 6.52 -7.15
C ALA A 454 -23.40 6.88 -8.30
N CYS A 455 -23.70 7.90 -9.10
CA CYS A 455 -22.79 8.40 -10.13
C CYS A 455 -21.49 8.95 -9.53
N ASN A 456 -21.57 9.72 -8.43
CA ASN A 456 -20.37 10.24 -7.77
C ASN A 456 -19.49 9.11 -7.19
N LEU A 457 -20.11 8.05 -6.65
CA LEU A 457 -19.40 6.86 -6.18
C LEU A 457 -18.80 6.03 -7.32
N LEU A 458 -19.50 5.93 -8.46
CA LEU A 458 -18.97 5.29 -9.67
C LEU A 458 -17.78 6.06 -10.27
N ILE A 459 -17.76 7.39 -10.14
CA ILE A 459 -16.61 8.22 -10.51
C ILE A 459 -15.46 8.01 -9.53
N LEU A 460 -15.74 8.08 -8.23
CA LEU A 460 -14.73 7.90 -7.19
C LEU A 460 -14.14 6.48 -7.18
N SER A 461 -14.89 5.50 -7.68
CA SER A 461 -14.42 4.12 -7.86
C SER A 461 -13.68 3.85 -9.16
N GLY A 462 -13.48 4.86 -10.01
CA GLY A 462 -12.76 4.72 -11.27
C GLY A 462 -13.50 3.90 -12.31
N VAL A 463 -14.78 3.59 -12.09
CA VAL A 463 -15.61 2.85 -13.07
C VAL A 463 -16.06 3.78 -14.18
N LEU A 464 -16.46 5.01 -13.81
CA LEU A 464 -16.91 6.04 -14.74
C LEU A 464 -16.00 7.26 -14.71
N HIS A 465 -15.81 7.88 -15.87
CA HIS A 465 -15.24 9.20 -16.03
C HIS A 465 -16.34 10.19 -16.42
N ARG A 466 -16.34 11.39 -15.84
CA ARG A 466 -17.33 12.44 -16.15
C ARG A 466 -16.67 13.57 -16.93
N LYS A 467 -17.23 13.87 -18.11
CA LYS A 467 -16.83 15.01 -18.95
C LYS A 467 -18.03 15.94 -19.15
N GLY A 468 -18.12 16.96 -18.30
CA GLY A 468 -19.26 17.89 -18.31
C GLY A 468 -20.54 17.20 -17.84
N ARG A 469 -21.49 17.01 -18.77
CA ARG A 469 -22.79 16.34 -18.50
C ARG A 469 -22.78 14.85 -18.84
N ASP A 470 -21.76 14.40 -19.56
CA ASP A 470 -21.68 13.04 -20.05
C ASP A 470 -20.68 12.21 -19.25
N TYR A 471 -20.89 10.90 -19.31
CA TYR A 471 -20.15 9.86 -18.59
C TYR A 471 -19.64 8.83 -19.58
N SER A 472 -18.48 8.26 -19.31
CA SER A 472 -17.89 7.18 -20.09
C SER A 472 -17.26 6.15 -19.15
N PHE A 473 -17.12 4.90 -19.58
CA PHE A 473 -16.37 3.90 -18.80
C PHE A 473 -14.87 4.23 -18.83
N THR A 474 -14.19 4.03 -17.71
CA THR A 474 -12.75 4.31 -17.61
C THR A 474 -11.88 3.18 -18.19
N SER A 475 -12.36 1.93 -18.12
CA SER A 475 -11.66 0.75 -18.66
C SER A 475 -12.58 -0.05 -19.60
N PRO A 476 -12.25 -0.17 -20.91
CA PRO A 476 -12.94 -1.06 -21.83
C PRO A 476 -12.82 -2.54 -21.45
N VAL A 477 -11.71 -2.90 -20.81
CA VAL A 477 -11.43 -4.28 -20.37
C VAL A 477 -12.42 -4.73 -19.32
N PHE A 478 -12.71 -3.86 -18.35
CA PHE A 478 -13.69 -4.13 -17.32
C PHE A 478 -15.05 -4.53 -17.90
N MET A 479 -15.54 -3.80 -18.91
CA MET A 479 -16.81 -4.10 -19.57
C MET A 479 -16.81 -5.48 -20.21
N LYS A 480 -15.76 -5.81 -20.97
CA LYS A 480 -15.61 -7.10 -21.66
C LYS A 480 -15.53 -8.25 -20.67
N VAL A 481 -14.71 -8.13 -19.62
CA VAL A 481 -14.56 -9.16 -18.59
C VAL A 481 -15.89 -9.39 -17.86
N LEU A 482 -16.61 -8.34 -17.48
CA LEU A 482 -17.89 -8.47 -16.79
C LEU A 482 -18.96 -9.16 -17.66
N GLN A 483 -19.04 -8.81 -18.95
CA GLN A 483 -19.97 -9.44 -19.91
C GLN A 483 -19.63 -10.90 -20.22
N GLN A 484 -18.34 -11.25 -20.25
CA GLN A 484 -17.89 -12.62 -20.54
C GLN A 484 -17.98 -13.53 -19.32
N THR A 485 -17.76 -13.01 -18.12
CA THR A 485 -17.72 -13.80 -16.89
C THR A 485 -19.11 -14.02 -16.27
N TYR A 486 -20.03 -13.06 -16.39
CA TYR A 486 -21.34 -13.13 -15.73
C TYR A 486 -22.51 -13.01 -16.69
N ASP A 487 -23.59 -13.72 -16.39
CA ASP A 487 -24.89 -13.45 -17.00
C ASP A 487 -25.51 -12.18 -16.38
N LEU A 488 -25.43 -11.08 -17.13
CA LEU A 488 -26.00 -9.79 -16.73
C LEU A 488 -27.52 -9.86 -16.46
N LYS A 489 -28.28 -10.71 -17.16
CA LYS A 489 -29.72 -10.89 -16.88
C LYS A 489 -29.93 -11.49 -15.50
N TYR A 490 -29.14 -12.49 -15.15
CA TYR A 490 -29.16 -13.10 -13.83
C TYR A 490 -28.78 -12.09 -12.74
N LEU A 491 -27.70 -11.32 -12.95
CA LEU A 491 -27.26 -10.31 -11.98
C LEU A 491 -28.30 -9.20 -11.78
N ILE A 492 -28.93 -8.69 -12.84
CA ILE A 492 -30.01 -7.70 -12.73
C ILE A 492 -31.19 -8.26 -11.91
N ARG A 493 -31.56 -9.52 -12.13
CA ARG A 493 -32.60 -10.18 -11.32
C ARG A 493 -32.19 -10.25 -9.85
N LYS A 494 -30.93 -10.62 -9.56
CA LYS A 494 -30.43 -10.70 -8.18
C LYS A 494 -30.40 -9.36 -7.48
N VAL A 495 -29.95 -8.29 -8.14
CA VAL A 495 -29.95 -6.96 -7.54
C VAL A 495 -31.37 -6.50 -7.18
N LYS A 496 -32.38 -6.87 -7.98
CA LYS A 496 -33.80 -6.63 -7.62
C LYS A 496 -34.26 -7.44 -6.40
N GLU A 497 -33.89 -8.72 -6.33
CA GLU A 497 -34.24 -9.60 -5.20
C GLU A 497 -33.59 -9.15 -3.90
N GLU A 498 -32.33 -8.69 -3.96
CA GLU A 498 -31.53 -8.23 -2.82
C GLU A 498 -31.84 -6.80 -2.39
N GLY A 499 -32.81 -6.16 -3.04
CA GLY A 499 -33.19 -4.79 -2.78
C GLY A 499 -32.50 -3.83 -3.75
N LEU A 500 -33.33 -3.34 -4.66
CA LEU A 500 -33.24 -2.03 -5.28
C LEU A 500 -34.53 -1.26 -5.08
#